data_AF-A0A1I4VYQ2-F1
#
_entry.id   AF-A0A1I4VYQ2-F1
#
_cell.length_a   1.000
_cell.length_b   1.000
_cell.length_c   1.000
_cell.angle_alpha   90.00
_cell.angle_beta   90.00
_cell.angle_gamma   90.00
#
_symmetry.space_group_name_H-M   'P 1'
#
loop_
_entity.id
_entity.type
_entity.pdbx_description
1 polymer ?
#
loop_
_entity_poly.entity_id
_entity_poly.type
_entity_poly.pdbx_seq_one_letter_code
_entity_poly.pdbx_strand_id
1 'polypeptide(L)'
;MKPKIFIGSSVESLEIANNLQVLLEHQSTPTVWSQGIFELNSSALDSLIKAVDNTDYAIFVFKPEDIAIMRDSRHNVVRDNVIFELGLFLGRLGKERVFFVAPRNADNFHLPTDLLGITYGKYDSERPDGNLQAALAPFITSISPKLKEFVFDNLNDLQDENLAIKKIALEKKEFWQYYLTAELVKDRMIEVTSRFEDIENGFVYESTRSLNSAEYIIFVKDRLIDITKFLDVFQQLFGVELGKAYQIKDDQAKILAIKSTIDKLTNACKRLLNWEIELISVTPPSQMINIPRYMKGWSKSIIDKLIMFPNMVYERVNHEYITENKKVDLILVFDSLPNSDQFNEEFARVIAEMN
;
A
#
# COMPACT_ATOMS: atom_id res chain seq x y z
N MET A 1 -2.57 10.26 -0.36
CA MET A 1 -3.21 11.60 -0.30
C MET A 1 -4.70 11.45 -0.01
N LYS A 2 -5.31 12.28 0.86
CA LYS A 2 -6.77 12.28 1.07
C LYS A 2 -7.48 12.96 -0.12
N PRO A 3 -8.64 12.45 -0.59
CA PRO A 3 -9.40 13.11 -1.66
C PRO A 3 -9.88 14.49 -1.20
N LYS A 4 -9.79 15.49 -2.08
CA LYS A 4 -10.40 16.80 -1.90
C LYS A 4 -11.87 16.72 -2.31
N ILE A 5 -12.77 17.12 -1.41
CA ILE A 5 -14.21 17.04 -1.66
C ILE A 5 -14.84 18.42 -1.62
N PHE A 6 -15.49 18.82 -2.71
CA PHE A 6 -16.33 20.00 -2.73
C PHE A 6 -17.74 19.67 -2.22
N ILE A 7 -18.29 20.51 -1.36
CA ILE A 7 -19.67 20.36 -0.87
C ILE A 7 -20.49 21.58 -1.28
N GLY A 8 -21.39 21.37 -2.25
CA GLY A 8 -22.32 22.38 -2.76
C GLY A 8 -23.69 22.29 -2.08
N SER A 9 -24.30 23.44 -1.81
CA SER A 9 -25.65 23.53 -1.27
C SER A 9 -26.25 24.91 -1.55
N SER A 10 -27.55 25.06 -1.33
CA SER A 10 -28.11 26.39 -1.11
C SER A 10 -27.65 26.98 0.24
N VAL A 11 -27.91 28.27 0.45
CA VAL A 11 -27.66 28.95 1.74
C VAL A 11 -28.54 28.34 2.83
N GLU A 12 -29.77 28.01 2.49
CA GLU A 12 -30.80 27.45 3.36
C GLU A 12 -30.51 25.98 3.76
N SER A 13 -29.58 25.33 3.05
CA SER A 13 -29.09 23.97 3.31
C SER A 13 -27.68 23.92 3.89
N LEU A 14 -27.10 25.08 4.25
CA LEU A 14 -25.71 25.17 4.69
C LEU A 14 -25.40 24.33 5.94
N GLU A 15 -26.37 24.20 6.85
CA GLU A 15 -26.23 23.35 8.03
C GLU A 15 -25.98 21.87 7.68
N ILE A 16 -26.66 21.36 6.65
CA ILE A 16 -26.47 19.98 6.16
C ILE A 16 -25.08 19.83 5.55
N ALA A 17 -24.65 20.82 4.75
CA ALA A 17 -23.31 20.82 4.15
C ALA A 17 -22.19 20.81 5.20
N ASN A 18 -22.34 21.59 6.27
CA ASN A 18 -21.37 21.61 7.38
C ASN A 18 -21.34 20.27 8.14
N ASN A 19 -22.50 19.62 8.35
CA ASN A 19 -22.53 18.30 8.98
C ASN A 19 -21.89 17.21 8.09
N LEU A 20 -22.06 17.28 6.77
CA LEU A 20 -21.34 16.43 5.83
C LEU A 20 -19.83 16.64 5.94
N GLN A 21 -19.37 17.89 6.04
CA GLN A 21 -17.95 18.21 6.20
C GLN A 21 -17.36 17.52 7.45
N VAL A 22 -18.04 17.64 8.60
CA VAL A 22 -17.61 17.01 9.86
C VAL A 22 -17.48 15.50 9.71
N LEU A 23 -18.48 14.84 9.12
CA LEU A 23 -18.45 13.38 8.94
C LEU A 23 -17.37 12.90 7.95
N LEU A 24 -16.91 13.77 7.07
CA LEU A 24 -15.95 13.45 6.01
C LEU A 24 -14.50 13.75 6.38
N GLU A 25 -14.25 14.50 7.46
CA GLU A 25 -12.93 15.01 7.87
C GLU A 25 -11.87 13.90 8.03
N HIS A 26 -12.25 12.76 8.61
CA HIS A 26 -11.31 11.66 8.83
C HIS A 26 -10.85 10.99 7.53
N GLN A 27 -11.69 10.96 6.50
CA GLN A 27 -11.47 10.21 5.27
C GLN A 27 -11.14 11.05 4.04
N SER A 28 -11.30 12.38 4.12
CA SER A 28 -11.12 13.29 2.99
C SER A 28 -10.68 14.68 3.45
N THR A 29 -10.49 15.60 2.51
CA THR A 29 -10.31 17.04 2.76
C THR A 29 -11.55 17.77 2.22
N PRO A 30 -12.65 17.80 2.98
CA PRO A 30 -13.90 18.39 2.52
C PRO A 30 -13.91 19.93 2.70
N THR A 31 -14.42 20.64 1.70
CA THR A 31 -14.58 22.10 1.71
C THR A 31 -15.99 22.46 1.29
N VAL A 32 -16.69 23.20 2.16
CA VAL A 32 -18.04 23.71 1.86
C VAL A 32 -17.92 24.97 1.02
N TRP A 33 -18.81 25.15 0.05
CA TRP A 33 -18.76 26.26 -0.91
C TRP A 33 -18.60 27.65 -0.26
N SER A 34 -19.17 27.86 0.93
CA SER A 34 -19.12 29.15 1.64
C SER A 34 -17.77 29.43 2.33
N GLN A 35 -16.83 28.49 2.32
CA GLN A 35 -15.58 28.55 3.08
C GLN A 35 -14.39 28.99 2.22
N GLY A 36 -14.42 30.24 1.75
CA GLY A 36 -13.28 30.86 1.07
C GLY A 36 -13.09 30.47 -0.39
N ILE A 37 -14.10 29.91 -1.05
CA ILE A 37 -14.07 29.57 -2.49
C ILE A 37 -14.38 30.80 -3.37
N PHE A 38 -15.11 31.78 -2.83
CA PHE A 38 -15.48 33.01 -3.53
C PHE A 38 -14.48 34.12 -3.20
N GLU A 39 -13.64 34.48 -4.19
CA GLU A 39 -12.63 35.54 -4.06
C GLU A 39 -13.24 36.92 -4.34
N LEU A 40 -12.69 37.96 -3.71
CA LEU A 40 -13.06 39.35 -4.05
C LEU A 40 -12.64 39.64 -5.51
N ASN A 41 -13.54 40.25 -6.29
CA ASN A 41 -13.39 40.55 -7.73
C ASN A 41 -13.45 39.36 -8.72
N SER A 42 -13.90 38.17 -8.31
CA SER A 42 -14.23 37.08 -9.27
C SER A 42 -15.74 36.90 -9.40
N SER A 43 -16.22 36.43 -10.56
CA SER A 43 -17.62 36.00 -10.67
C SER A 43 -17.82 34.68 -9.91
N ALA A 44 -19.05 34.42 -9.46
CA ALA A 44 -19.39 33.16 -8.80
C ALA A 44 -19.06 31.94 -9.69
N LEU A 45 -19.25 32.07 -10.99
CA LEU A 45 -18.94 31.03 -11.97
C LEU A 45 -17.43 30.79 -12.07
N ASP A 46 -16.60 31.84 -12.09
CA ASP A 46 -15.13 31.70 -12.14
C ASP A 46 -14.60 30.97 -10.88
N SER A 47 -15.14 31.32 -9.72
CA SER A 47 -14.84 30.65 -8.45
C SER A 47 -15.21 29.16 -8.49
N LEU A 48 -16.38 28.82 -9.04
CA LEU A 48 -16.81 27.43 -9.21
C LEU A 48 -15.93 26.64 -10.19
N ILE A 49 -15.51 27.26 -11.30
CA ILE A 49 -14.58 26.64 -12.27
C ILE A 49 -13.24 26.36 -11.60
N LYS A 50 -12.67 27.32 -10.87
CA LYS A 50 -11.44 27.10 -10.09
C LYS A 50 -11.61 26.01 -9.03
N ALA A 51 -12.76 25.96 -8.36
CA ALA A 51 -13.05 24.95 -7.35
C ALA A 51 -13.09 23.55 -7.95
N VAL A 52 -13.78 23.37 -9.08
CA VAL A 52 -13.91 22.05 -9.70
C VAL A 52 -12.57 21.52 -10.20
N ASP A 53 -11.68 22.38 -10.71
CA ASP A 53 -10.33 21.99 -11.14
C ASP A 53 -9.44 21.52 -9.97
N ASN A 54 -9.77 21.93 -8.75
CA ASN A 54 -9.02 21.58 -7.54
C ASN A 54 -9.72 20.53 -6.67
N THR A 55 -10.71 19.84 -7.22
CA THR A 55 -11.58 18.91 -6.50
C THR A 55 -11.50 17.51 -7.10
N ASP A 56 -11.45 16.48 -6.25
CA ASP A 56 -11.45 15.09 -6.67
C ASP A 56 -12.86 14.50 -6.73
N TYR A 57 -13.71 14.86 -5.75
CA TYR A 57 -15.12 14.46 -5.68
C TYR A 57 -16.01 15.65 -5.30
N ALA A 58 -17.27 15.62 -5.70
CA ALA A 58 -18.24 16.61 -5.25
C ALA A 58 -19.49 15.98 -4.66
N ILE A 59 -20.06 16.64 -3.66
CA ILE A 59 -21.31 16.26 -3.00
C ILE A 59 -22.24 17.47 -3.01
N PHE A 60 -23.46 17.28 -3.50
CA PHE A 60 -24.48 18.33 -3.52
C PHE A 60 -25.65 18.00 -2.59
N VAL A 61 -26.06 18.98 -1.79
CA VAL A 61 -27.24 18.86 -0.93
C VAL A 61 -28.49 19.27 -1.71
N PHE A 62 -29.36 18.31 -1.95
CA PHE A 62 -30.61 18.48 -2.69
C PHE A 62 -31.77 18.58 -1.71
N LYS A 63 -31.96 19.77 -1.13
CA LYS A 63 -33.15 20.08 -0.35
C LYS A 63 -34.21 20.72 -1.26
N PRO A 64 -35.46 20.23 -1.25
CA PRO A 64 -36.55 20.86 -1.99
C PRO A 64 -36.96 22.16 -1.31
N GLU A 65 -36.51 23.28 -1.85
CA GLU A 65 -36.71 24.61 -1.24
C GLU A 65 -37.54 25.53 -2.12
N ASP A 66 -37.64 25.22 -3.41
CA ASP A 66 -38.41 25.99 -4.38
C ASP A 66 -39.62 25.20 -4.89
N ILE A 67 -40.60 25.94 -5.45
CA ILE A 67 -41.80 25.36 -6.06
C ILE A 67 -41.78 25.66 -7.56
N ALA A 68 -41.87 24.60 -8.36
CA ALA A 68 -42.09 24.69 -9.80
C ALA A 68 -43.54 24.34 -10.15
N ILE A 69 -44.12 25.05 -11.11
CA ILE A 69 -45.40 24.68 -11.72
C ILE A 69 -45.09 24.04 -13.07
N MET A 70 -45.34 22.74 -13.20
CA MET A 70 -45.11 21.97 -14.42
C MET A 70 -46.41 21.31 -14.83
N ARG A 71 -46.90 21.62 -16.04
CA ARG A 71 -48.16 21.05 -16.56
C ARG A 71 -49.30 21.15 -15.53
N ASP A 72 -49.48 22.34 -14.97
CA ASP A 72 -50.50 22.69 -13.97
C ASP A 72 -50.39 21.96 -12.61
N SER A 73 -49.29 21.23 -12.38
CA SER A 73 -49.00 20.56 -11.11
C SER A 73 -47.88 21.29 -10.35
N ARG A 74 -48.05 21.45 -9.03
CA ARG A 74 -47.02 22.01 -8.15
C ARG A 74 -46.05 20.91 -7.71
N HIS A 75 -44.76 21.15 -7.92
CA HIS A 75 -43.68 20.26 -7.55
C HIS A 75 -42.68 20.97 -6.66
N ASN A 76 -42.20 20.25 -5.65
CA ASN A 76 -41.10 20.69 -4.82
C ASN A 76 -39.79 20.38 -5.57
N VAL A 77 -38.96 21.39 -5.78
CA VAL A 77 -37.73 21.27 -6.56
C VAL A 77 -36.53 21.79 -5.79
N VAL A 78 -35.36 21.26 -6.13
CA VAL A 78 -34.09 21.83 -5.69
C VAL A 78 -33.90 23.17 -6.39
N ARG A 79 -33.26 24.11 -5.70
CA ARG A 79 -32.88 25.41 -6.27
C ARG A 79 -32.08 25.22 -7.55
N ASP A 80 -32.42 26.00 -8.57
CA ASP A 80 -31.85 25.93 -9.92
C ASP A 80 -30.33 26.06 -9.94
N ASN A 81 -29.75 26.97 -9.17
CA ASN A 81 -28.31 27.16 -9.05
C ASN A 81 -27.58 25.88 -8.59
N VAL A 82 -28.17 25.13 -7.65
CA VAL A 82 -27.56 23.89 -7.14
C VAL A 82 -27.59 22.80 -8.23
N ILE A 83 -28.64 22.76 -9.05
CA ILE A 83 -28.71 21.87 -10.22
C ILE A 83 -27.68 22.27 -11.27
N PHE A 84 -27.51 23.57 -11.53
CA PHE A 84 -26.51 24.10 -12.45
C PHE A 84 -25.08 23.74 -12.00
N GLU A 85 -24.76 23.95 -10.72
CA GLU A 85 -23.48 23.60 -10.13
C GLU A 85 -23.22 22.09 -10.19
N LEU A 86 -24.22 21.25 -9.90
CA LEU A 86 -24.12 19.80 -10.11
C LEU A 86 -23.74 19.50 -11.56
N GLY A 87 -24.41 20.12 -12.53
CA GLY A 87 -24.14 19.96 -13.96
C GLY A 87 -22.71 20.33 -14.35
N LEU A 88 -22.19 21.44 -13.81
CA LEU A 88 -20.80 21.87 -14.01
C LEU A 88 -19.81 20.82 -13.50
N PHE A 89 -20.03 20.29 -12.29
CA PHE A 89 -19.17 19.27 -11.69
C PHE A 89 -19.29 17.92 -12.40
N LEU A 90 -20.48 17.52 -12.82
CA LEU A 90 -20.69 16.32 -13.64
C LEU A 90 -19.94 16.41 -14.96
N GLY A 91 -19.98 17.58 -15.63
CA GLY A 91 -19.27 17.80 -16.87
C GLY A 91 -17.74 17.72 -16.74
N ARG A 92 -17.20 18.15 -15.59
CA ARG A 92 -15.75 18.19 -15.36
C ARG A 92 -15.17 16.92 -14.75
N LEU A 93 -15.81 16.36 -13.71
CA LEU A 93 -15.33 15.22 -12.94
C LEU A 93 -15.92 13.88 -13.39
N GLY A 94 -17.05 13.92 -14.10
CA GLY A 94 -17.80 12.73 -14.50
C GLY A 94 -18.71 12.18 -13.40
N LYS A 95 -19.72 11.39 -13.80
CA LYS A 95 -20.77 10.85 -12.91
C LYS A 95 -20.25 9.96 -11.79
N GLU A 96 -19.07 9.36 -11.92
CA GLU A 96 -18.53 8.44 -10.90
C GLU A 96 -17.99 9.17 -9.68
N ARG A 97 -17.71 10.48 -9.81
CA ARG A 97 -17.07 11.32 -8.80
C ARG A 97 -17.97 12.43 -8.24
N VAL A 98 -19.22 12.49 -8.69
CA VAL A 98 -20.19 13.47 -8.23
C VAL A 98 -21.39 12.76 -7.62
N PHE A 99 -21.69 13.12 -6.38
CA PHE A 99 -22.79 12.58 -5.60
C PHE A 99 -23.76 13.69 -5.23
N PHE A 100 -25.00 13.31 -4.94
CA PHE A 100 -25.93 14.21 -4.28
C PHE A 100 -26.75 13.46 -3.23
N VAL A 101 -27.25 14.20 -2.24
CA VAL A 101 -27.98 13.67 -1.10
C VAL A 101 -29.26 14.48 -0.89
N ALA A 102 -30.39 13.80 -0.69
CA ALA A 102 -31.70 14.43 -0.56
C ALA A 102 -32.50 13.81 0.62
N PRO A 103 -33.48 14.52 1.19
CA PRO A 103 -34.30 13.97 2.26
C PRO A 103 -35.14 12.78 1.76
N ARG A 104 -35.33 11.77 2.63
CA ARG A 104 -36.07 10.53 2.27
C ARG A 104 -37.55 10.79 1.99
N ASN A 105 -38.17 11.69 2.74
CA ASN A 105 -39.61 11.93 2.75
C ASN A 105 -39.95 13.31 2.15
N ALA A 106 -39.45 13.60 0.95
CA ALA A 106 -39.83 14.82 0.25
C ALA A 106 -41.09 14.58 -0.60
N ASP A 107 -42.23 15.06 -0.12
CA ASP A 107 -43.49 15.02 -0.86
C ASP A 107 -43.36 15.77 -2.19
N ASN A 108 -43.87 15.17 -3.27
CA ASN A 108 -43.87 15.75 -4.63
C ASN A 108 -42.51 16.29 -5.09
N PHE A 109 -41.41 15.66 -4.64
CA PHE A 109 -40.06 16.04 -5.05
C PHE A 109 -39.79 15.69 -6.51
N HIS A 110 -39.53 16.72 -7.32
CA HIS A 110 -39.22 16.56 -8.73
C HIS A 110 -37.72 16.75 -8.98
N LEU A 111 -37.14 15.80 -9.72
CA LEU A 111 -35.79 15.87 -10.25
C LEU A 111 -35.83 15.87 -11.78
N PRO A 112 -34.87 16.55 -12.44
CA PRO A 112 -34.65 16.42 -13.88
C PRO A 112 -34.59 14.95 -14.31
N THR A 113 -35.20 14.63 -15.45
CA THR A 113 -35.35 13.24 -15.91
C THR A 113 -34.01 12.52 -16.11
N ASP A 114 -32.98 13.25 -16.54
CA ASP A 114 -31.62 12.70 -16.70
C ASP A 114 -30.98 12.30 -15.36
N LEU A 115 -31.43 12.88 -14.23
CA LEU A 115 -30.98 12.52 -12.88
C LEU A 115 -31.78 11.37 -12.27
N LEU A 116 -32.94 11.00 -12.83
CA LEU A 116 -33.77 9.90 -12.30
C LEU A 116 -33.09 8.53 -12.41
N GLY A 117 -32.13 8.38 -13.33
CA GLY A 117 -31.32 7.16 -13.48
C GLY A 117 -30.10 7.09 -12.55
N ILE A 118 -29.80 8.16 -11.82
CA ILE A 118 -28.65 8.23 -10.91
C ILE A 118 -29.13 7.85 -9.50
N THR A 119 -28.51 6.83 -8.92
CA THR A 119 -28.74 6.49 -7.52
C THR A 119 -28.13 7.55 -6.62
N TYR A 120 -28.93 8.17 -5.76
CA TYR A 120 -28.52 9.27 -4.89
C TYR A 120 -28.66 8.92 -3.41
N GLY A 121 -27.92 9.64 -2.58
CA GLY A 121 -27.95 9.48 -1.12
C GLY A 121 -29.27 9.95 -0.53
N LYS A 122 -29.74 9.26 0.51
CA LYS A 122 -30.92 9.70 1.26
C LYS A 122 -30.57 9.89 2.73
N TYR A 123 -31.12 10.93 3.34
CA TYR A 123 -31.04 11.15 4.79
C TYR A 123 -32.42 11.34 5.41
N ASP A 124 -32.52 11.06 6.70
CA ASP A 124 -33.76 11.23 7.47
C ASP A 124 -33.83 12.65 8.03
N SER A 125 -34.54 13.54 7.35
CA SER A 125 -34.73 14.93 7.78
C SER A 125 -35.70 15.09 8.94
N GLU A 126 -36.48 14.04 9.26
CA GLU A 126 -37.52 14.05 10.30
C GLU A 126 -37.13 13.21 11.51
N ARG A 127 -35.83 12.89 11.63
CA ARG A 127 -35.30 12.07 12.71
C ARG A 127 -35.69 12.66 14.07
N PRO A 128 -36.29 11.89 15.01
CA PRO A 128 -36.89 12.44 16.24
C PRO A 128 -35.93 13.18 17.18
N ASP A 129 -34.65 12.82 17.17
CA ASP A 129 -33.61 13.42 18.01
C ASP A 129 -32.93 14.65 17.37
N GLY A 130 -33.30 15.02 16.14
CA GLY A 130 -32.72 16.13 15.39
C GLY A 130 -31.24 15.95 15.01
N ASN A 131 -30.66 14.76 15.21
CA ASN A 131 -29.24 14.54 14.99
C ASN A 131 -28.93 14.36 13.49
N LEU A 132 -28.59 15.47 12.84
CA LEU A 132 -28.26 15.50 11.41
C LEU A 132 -27.05 14.62 11.06
N GLN A 133 -26.03 14.54 11.91
CA GLN A 133 -24.88 13.68 11.66
C GLN A 133 -25.30 12.21 11.58
N ALA A 134 -26.12 11.76 12.54
CA ALA A 134 -26.67 10.41 12.53
C ALA A 134 -27.61 10.16 11.34
N ALA A 135 -28.36 11.19 10.90
CA ALA A 135 -29.20 11.11 9.71
C ALA A 135 -28.41 10.96 8.40
N LEU A 136 -27.24 11.59 8.31
CA LEU A 136 -26.36 11.61 7.13
C LEU A 136 -25.37 10.43 7.10
N ALA A 137 -25.07 9.81 8.25
CA ALA A 137 -24.12 8.71 8.36
C ALA A 137 -24.35 7.54 7.37
N PRO A 138 -25.59 7.12 7.04
CA PRO A 138 -25.82 6.08 6.03
C PRO A 138 -25.30 6.46 4.63
N PHE A 139 -25.47 7.73 4.23
CA PHE A 139 -24.93 8.23 2.97
C PHE A 139 -23.40 8.26 2.97
N ILE A 140 -22.79 8.70 4.07
CA ILE A 140 -21.33 8.67 4.21
C ILE A 140 -20.80 7.25 4.12
N THR A 141 -21.49 6.30 4.74
CA THR A 141 -21.13 4.87 4.70
C THR A 141 -21.20 4.32 3.27
N SER A 142 -22.19 4.73 2.46
CA SER A 142 -22.33 4.24 1.09
C SER A 142 -21.27 4.79 0.12
N ILE A 143 -20.76 6.01 0.34
CA ILE A 143 -19.70 6.59 -0.51
C ILE A 143 -18.28 6.27 -0.02
N SER A 144 -18.12 5.85 1.25
CA SER A 144 -16.81 5.53 1.85
C SER A 144 -15.96 4.54 1.02
N PRO A 145 -16.51 3.47 0.41
CA PRO A 145 -15.73 2.57 -0.44
C PRO A 145 -15.10 3.28 -1.64
N LYS A 146 -15.85 4.16 -2.33
CA LYS A 146 -15.35 4.94 -3.47
C LYS A 146 -14.23 5.90 -3.06
N LEU A 147 -14.35 6.53 -1.89
CA LEU A 147 -13.30 7.40 -1.35
C LEU A 147 -12.02 6.62 -1.02
N LYS A 148 -12.15 5.38 -0.52
CA LYS A 148 -11.01 4.49 -0.25
C LYS A 148 -10.32 4.02 -1.54
N GLU A 149 -11.10 3.70 -2.57
CA GLU A 149 -10.59 3.35 -3.90
C GLU A 149 -9.76 4.49 -4.49
N PHE A 150 -10.21 5.74 -4.35
CA PHE A 150 -9.40 6.90 -4.76
C PHE A 150 -8.03 6.96 -4.08
N VAL A 151 -7.97 6.66 -2.78
CA VAL A 151 -6.69 6.64 -2.06
C VAL A 151 -5.79 5.52 -2.59
N PHE A 152 -6.37 4.38 -2.95
CA PHE A 152 -5.67 3.23 -3.54
C PHE A 152 -5.09 3.56 -4.92
N ASP A 153 -5.90 4.16 -5.80
CA ASP A 153 -5.51 4.48 -7.18
C ASP A 153 -4.45 5.60 -7.24
N ASN A 154 -4.49 6.53 -6.29
CA ASN A 154 -3.54 7.64 -6.22
C ASN A 154 -2.34 7.37 -5.31
N LEU A 155 -2.19 6.15 -4.79
CA LEU A 155 -0.91 5.63 -4.31
C LEU A 155 -0.17 5.04 -5.52
N ASN A 156 0.28 5.90 -6.44
CA ASN A 156 1.02 5.49 -7.66
C ASN A 156 2.13 4.46 -7.35
N ASP A 157 2.76 4.57 -6.19
CA ASP A 157 3.88 3.73 -5.76
C ASP A 157 3.48 2.34 -5.23
N LEU A 158 2.18 2.09 -5.01
CA LEU A 158 1.65 0.77 -4.67
C LEU A 158 0.80 0.17 -5.80
N GLN A 159 0.65 0.83 -6.93
CA GLN A 159 -0.27 0.41 -7.99
C GLN A 159 -0.02 -1.04 -8.44
N ASP A 160 1.24 -1.46 -8.50
CA ASP A 160 1.66 -2.82 -8.90
C ASP A 160 1.59 -3.85 -7.76
N GLU A 161 1.30 -3.44 -6.53
CA GLU A 161 1.24 -4.36 -5.40
C GLU A 161 -0.04 -5.19 -5.38
N ASN A 162 0.02 -6.34 -4.69
CA ASN A 162 -1.14 -7.19 -4.50
C ASN A 162 -2.20 -6.55 -3.57
N LEU A 163 -3.43 -7.06 -3.62
CA LEU A 163 -4.56 -6.53 -2.83
C LEU A 163 -4.33 -6.60 -1.31
N ALA A 164 -3.61 -7.60 -0.81
CA ALA A 164 -3.36 -7.78 0.61
C ALA A 164 -2.44 -6.66 1.15
N ILE A 165 -1.35 -6.36 0.44
CA ILE A 165 -0.41 -5.28 0.78
C ILE A 165 -1.13 -3.94 0.81
N LYS A 166 -1.89 -3.63 -0.24
CA LYS A 166 -2.68 -2.39 -0.30
C LYS A 166 -3.72 -2.30 0.82
N LYS A 167 -4.41 -3.39 1.13
CA LYS A 167 -5.37 -3.43 2.24
C LYS A 167 -4.71 -3.08 3.57
N ILE A 168 -3.54 -3.64 3.86
CA ILE A 168 -2.79 -3.34 5.10
C ILE A 168 -2.37 -1.85 5.11
N ALA A 169 -1.82 -1.36 4.00
CA ALA A 169 -1.38 0.03 3.87
C ALA A 169 -2.50 1.08 4.00
N LEU A 170 -3.73 0.70 3.64
CA LEU A 170 -4.92 1.55 3.76
C LEU A 170 -5.60 1.46 5.13
N GLU A 171 -5.87 0.24 5.60
CA GLU A 171 -6.63 0.03 6.84
C GLU A 171 -5.81 0.47 8.06
N LYS A 172 -4.47 0.33 7.99
CA LYS A 172 -3.53 0.74 9.05
C LYS A 172 -4.00 0.35 10.45
N LYS A 173 -4.46 -0.90 10.57
CA LYS A 173 -4.78 -1.52 11.86
C LYS A 173 -3.57 -1.49 12.80
N GLU A 174 -3.77 -1.86 14.06
CA GLU A 174 -2.64 -1.94 14.99
C GLU A 174 -1.50 -2.78 14.41
N PHE A 175 -0.27 -2.30 14.66
CA PHE A 175 0.95 -2.94 14.20
C PHE A 175 1.07 -3.10 12.66
N TRP A 176 0.31 -2.33 11.87
CA TRP A 176 0.27 -2.45 10.41
C TRP A 176 1.65 -2.42 9.75
N GLN A 177 2.61 -1.67 10.26
CA GLN A 177 3.95 -1.60 9.68
C GLN A 177 4.68 -2.96 9.68
N TYR A 178 4.44 -3.78 10.71
CA TYR A 178 5.02 -5.12 10.81
C TYR A 178 4.31 -6.09 9.86
N TYR A 179 2.98 -6.04 9.81
CA TYR A 179 2.20 -6.85 8.87
C TYR A 179 2.48 -6.47 7.42
N LEU A 180 2.68 -5.18 7.13
CA LEU A 180 3.05 -4.70 5.80
C LEU A 180 4.42 -5.26 5.40
N THR A 181 5.39 -5.21 6.32
CA THR A 181 6.73 -5.78 6.10
C THR A 181 6.64 -7.29 5.86
N ALA A 182 5.87 -8.02 6.68
CA ALA A 182 5.68 -9.45 6.54
C ALA A 182 5.05 -9.82 5.19
N GLU A 183 3.99 -9.12 4.77
CA GLU A 183 3.32 -9.42 3.50
C GLU A 183 4.18 -9.05 2.29
N LEU A 184 4.94 -7.95 2.35
CA LEU A 184 5.92 -7.59 1.32
C LEU A 184 7.03 -8.65 1.21
N VAL A 185 7.63 -9.08 2.33
CA VAL A 185 8.66 -10.12 2.31
C VAL A 185 8.07 -11.41 1.72
N LYS A 186 6.90 -11.84 2.20
CA LYS A 186 6.23 -13.04 1.72
C LYS A 186 5.99 -13.00 0.21
N ASP A 187 5.44 -11.90 -0.30
CA ASP A 187 5.16 -11.70 -1.73
C ASP A 187 6.45 -11.77 -2.57
N ARG A 188 7.49 -11.03 -2.18
CA ARG A 188 8.75 -10.98 -2.93
C ARG A 188 9.54 -12.28 -2.90
N MET A 189 9.46 -13.04 -1.80
CA MET A 189 10.19 -14.29 -1.67
C MET A 189 9.64 -15.41 -2.55
N ILE A 190 8.41 -15.31 -3.07
CA ILE A 190 7.83 -16.30 -4.01
C ILE A 190 8.75 -16.49 -5.23
N GLU A 191 9.17 -15.40 -5.87
CA GLU A 191 10.07 -15.46 -7.04
C GLU A 191 11.45 -16.01 -6.66
N VAL A 192 11.98 -15.61 -5.50
CA VAL A 192 13.29 -16.06 -5.01
C VAL A 192 13.28 -17.57 -4.76
N THR A 193 12.25 -18.09 -4.10
CA THR A 193 12.11 -19.52 -3.80
C THR A 193 11.93 -20.32 -5.09
N SER A 194 11.06 -19.88 -6.01
CA SER A 194 10.89 -20.56 -7.31
C SER A 194 12.20 -20.65 -8.07
N ARG A 195 12.97 -19.55 -8.11
CA ARG A 195 14.26 -19.54 -8.80
C ARG A 195 15.32 -20.39 -8.10
N PHE A 196 15.25 -20.54 -6.78
CA PHE A 196 16.09 -21.48 -6.04
C PHE A 196 15.77 -22.92 -6.42
N GLU A 197 14.49 -23.28 -6.49
CA GLU A 197 14.04 -24.60 -6.93
C GLU A 197 14.49 -24.92 -8.37
N ASP A 198 14.46 -23.94 -9.27
CA ASP A 198 15.00 -24.09 -10.63
C ASP A 198 16.49 -24.42 -10.63
N ILE A 199 17.28 -23.81 -9.74
CA ILE A 199 18.72 -24.12 -9.57
C ILE A 199 18.90 -25.55 -9.06
N GLU A 200 18.16 -25.95 -8.03
CA GLU A 200 18.26 -27.31 -7.45
C GLU A 200 17.87 -28.41 -8.44
N ASN A 201 16.88 -28.14 -9.29
CA ASN A 201 16.40 -29.05 -10.32
C ASN A 201 17.24 -29.03 -11.60
N GLY A 202 18.22 -28.12 -11.71
CA GLY A 202 19.09 -28.00 -12.87
C GLY A 202 18.43 -27.37 -14.10
N PHE A 203 17.40 -26.54 -13.90
CA PHE A 203 16.74 -25.79 -14.98
C PHE A 203 17.45 -24.49 -15.34
N VAL A 204 18.41 -24.06 -14.52
CA VAL A 204 19.24 -22.88 -14.79
C VAL A 204 20.51 -23.27 -15.52
N TYR A 205 20.75 -22.65 -16.68
CA TYR A 205 21.97 -22.82 -17.46
C TYR A 205 22.90 -21.61 -17.28
N GLU A 206 24.18 -21.90 -17.04
CA GLU A 206 25.29 -20.94 -17.08
C GLU A 206 26.49 -21.59 -17.75
N SER A 207 27.31 -20.81 -18.45
CA SER A 207 28.45 -21.37 -19.19
C SER A 207 29.49 -21.95 -18.24
N THR A 208 29.81 -23.23 -18.40
CA THR A 208 30.83 -23.89 -17.58
C THR A 208 32.21 -23.32 -17.87
N ARG A 209 32.96 -23.02 -16.80
CA ARG A 209 34.38 -22.63 -16.89
C ARG A 209 35.24 -23.51 -16.00
N SER A 210 36.45 -23.82 -16.46
CA SER A 210 37.44 -24.55 -15.68
C SER A 210 38.52 -23.58 -15.20
N LEU A 211 38.90 -23.70 -13.93
CA LEU A 211 39.97 -22.90 -13.32
C LEU A 211 41.15 -23.81 -12.98
N ASN A 212 42.37 -23.27 -13.04
CA ASN A 212 43.51 -23.96 -12.47
C ASN A 212 43.49 -23.92 -10.92
N SER A 213 44.36 -24.67 -10.24
CA SER A 213 44.36 -24.76 -8.77
C SER A 213 44.51 -23.41 -8.07
N ALA A 214 45.39 -22.53 -8.56
CA ALA A 214 45.62 -21.23 -7.94
C ALA A 214 44.40 -20.30 -8.13
N GLU A 215 43.85 -20.26 -9.34
CA GLU A 215 42.65 -19.48 -9.67
C GLU A 215 41.42 -19.96 -8.88
N TYR A 216 41.26 -21.28 -8.73
CA TYR A 216 40.13 -21.84 -8.01
C TYR A 216 40.19 -21.53 -6.51
N ILE A 217 41.38 -21.53 -5.90
CA ILE A 217 41.54 -21.10 -4.50
C ILE A 217 41.13 -19.64 -4.30
N ILE A 218 41.57 -18.75 -5.21
CA ILE A 218 41.19 -17.34 -5.16
C ILE A 218 39.67 -17.21 -5.29
N PHE A 219 39.08 -17.93 -6.26
CA PHE A 219 37.62 -17.97 -6.44
C PHE A 219 36.89 -18.39 -5.16
N VAL A 220 37.31 -19.48 -4.51
CA VAL A 220 36.69 -19.96 -3.25
C VAL A 220 36.84 -18.91 -2.15
N LYS A 221 38.01 -18.30 -1.98
CA LYS A 221 38.22 -17.22 -0.99
C LYS A 221 37.28 -16.03 -1.23
N ASP A 222 37.11 -15.63 -2.49
CA ASP A 222 36.19 -14.55 -2.84
C ASP A 222 34.73 -14.94 -2.52
N ARG A 223 34.34 -16.21 -2.75
CA ARG A 223 33.01 -16.71 -2.38
C ARG A 223 32.77 -16.66 -0.87
N LEU A 224 33.77 -16.98 -0.04
CA LEU A 224 33.69 -16.87 1.42
C LEU A 224 33.46 -15.42 1.86
N ILE A 225 34.24 -14.49 1.30
CA ILE A 225 34.12 -13.06 1.59
C ILE A 225 32.73 -12.55 1.22
N ASP A 226 32.19 -12.99 0.08
CA ASP A 226 30.88 -12.55 -0.39
C ASP A 226 29.74 -12.99 0.52
N ILE A 227 29.81 -14.17 1.14
CA ILE A 227 28.81 -14.60 2.14
C ILE A 227 28.78 -13.64 3.33
N THR A 228 29.95 -13.25 3.86
CA THR A 228 30.01 -12.27 4.95
C THR A 228 29.39 -10.94 4.54
N LYS A 229 29.71 -10.44 3.33
CA LYS A 229 29.10 -9.20 2.81
C LYS A 229 27.58 -9.32 2.67
N PHE A 230 27.05 -10.46 2.23
CA PHE A 230 25.61 -10.68 2.16
C PHE A 230 24.96 -10.62 3.55
N LEU A 231 25.55 -11.28 4.54
CA LEU A 231 25.07 -11.24 5.93
C LEU A 231 25.07 -9.80 6.48
N ASP A 232 26.13 -9.03 6.22
CA ASP A 232 26.20 -7.61 6.60
C ASP A 232 25.08 -6.78 5.94
N VAL A 233 24.82 -7.01 4.64
CA VAL A 233 23.73 -6.34 3.92
C VAL A 233 22.38 -6.70 4.55
N PHE A 234 22.11 -7.97 4.85
CA PHE A 234 20.87 -8.39 5.48
C PHE A 234 20.71 -7.81 6.88
N GLN A 235 21.79 -7.79 7.68
CA GLN A 235 21.81 -7.16 8.99
C GLN A 235 21.52 -5.66 8.91
N GLN A 236 22.10 -4.96 7.93
CA GLN A 236 21.86 -3.53 7.74
C GLN A 236 20.39 -3.26 7.34
N LEU A 237 19.83 -4.07 6.44
CA LEU A 237 18.45 -3.91 5.98
C LEU A 237 17.44 -4.19 7.09
N PHE A 238 17.55 -5.34 7.79
CA PHE A 238 16.62 -5.71 8.84
C PHE A 238 16.86 -4.97 10.17
N GLY A 239 18.11 -4.84 10.58
CA GLY A 239 18.49 -4.29 11.87
C GLY A 239 18.51 -2.77 11.94
N VAL A 240 18.74 -2.09 10.80
CA VAL A 240 18.93 -0.63 10.77
C VAL A 240 17.88 0.06 9.90
N GLU A 241 17.80 -0.28 8.62
CA GLU A 241 16.96 0.46 7.67
C GLU A 241 15.46 0.27 7.93
N LEU A 242 14.99 -0.96 8.21
CA LEU A 242 13.60 -1.18 8.65
C LEU A 242 13.28 -0.43 9.96
N GLY A 243 14.22 -0.44 10.91
CA GLY A 243 14.07 0.30 12.17
C GLY A 243 13.89 1.81 11.95
N LYS A 244 14.67 2.40 11.04
CA LYS A 244 14.50 3.81 10.62
C LYS A 244 13.15 4.03 9.93
N ALA A 245 12.76 3.13 9.03
CA ALA A 245 11.49 3.22 8.32
C ALA A 245 10.30 3.27 9.31
N TYR A 246 10.30 2.41 10.32
CA TYR A 246 9.24 2.36 11.34
C TYR A 246 9.12 3.65 12.18
N GLN A 247 10.18 4.44 12.30
CA GLN A 247 10.18 5.69 13.06
C GLN A 247 9.63 6.90 12.29
N ILE A 248 9.40 6.77 10.98
CA ILE A 248 8.86 7.86 10.16
C ILE A 248 7.46 8.24 10.67
N LYS A 249 7.17 9.53 10.83
CA LYS A 249 5.85 9.98 11.32
C LYS A 249 4.80 10.00 10.23
N ASP A 250 5.18 10.42 9.03
CA ASP A 250 4.27 10.43 7.88
C ASP A 250 4.06 8.99 7.38
N ASP A 251 2.81 8.54 7.39
CA ASP A 251 2.50 7.15 7.05
C ASP A 251 2.79 6.83 5.58
N GLN A 252 2.62 7.79 4.66
CA GLN A 252 2.88 7.55 3.25
C GLN A 252 4.39 7.35 3.03
N ALA A 253 5.22 8.23 3.59
CA ALA A 253 6.67 8.10 3.58
C ALA A 253 7.14 6.82 4.30
N LYS A 254 6.47 6.40 5.39
CA LYS A 254 6.74 5.14 6.08
C LYS A 254 6.49 3.92 5.19
N ILE A 255 5.33 3.87 4.54
CA ILE A 255 4.99 2.80 3.59
C ILE A 255 6.07 2.69 2.50
N LEU A 256 6.45 3.82 1.91
CA LEU A 256 7.48 3.86 0.86
C LEU A 256 8.85 3.40 1.36
N ALA A 257 9.25 3.83 2.56
CA ALA A 257 10.52 3.42 3.14
C ALA A 257 10.56 1.92 3.45
N ILE A 258 9.46 1.35 3.98
CA ILE A 258 9.34 -0.09 4.21
C ILE A 258 9.44 -0.83 2.88
N LYS A 259 8.63 -0.45 1.88
CA LYS A 259 8.64 -1.04 0.54
C LYS A 259 10.03 -1.01 -0.09
N SER A 260 10.66 0.16 -0.15
CA SER A 260 12.01 0.34 -0.68
C SER A 260 13.03 -0.55 0.04
N THR A 261 12.90 -0.73 1.35
CA THR A 261 13.82 -1.58 2.12
C THR A 261 13.63 -3.05 1.76
N ILE A 262 12.38 -3.51 1.60
CA ILE A 262 12.10 -4.88 1.16
C ILE A 262 12.50 -5.12 -0.30
N ASP A 263 12.31 -4.16 -1.20
CA ASP A 263 12.77 -4.29 -2.59
C ASP A 263 14.31 -4.41 -2.66
N LYS A 264 15.05 -3.69 -1.79
CA LYS A 264 16.51 -3.88 -1.63
C LYS A 264 16.88 -5.26 -1.10
N LEU A 265 16.11 -5.78 -0.13
CA LEU A 265 16.27 -7.13 0.40
C LEU A 265 16.11 -8.18 -0.71
N THR A 266 15.04 -8.07 -1.50
CA THR A 266 14.77 -8.96 -2.62
C THR A 266 15.90 -8.94 -3.64
N ASN A 267 16.44 -7.76 -3.95
CA ASN A 267 17.60 -7.63 -4.85
C ASN A 267 18.86 -8.30 -4.27
N ALA A 268 19.09 -8.20 -2.96
CA ALA A 268 20.19 -8.91 -2.30
C ALA A 268 20.00 -10.43 -2.38
N CYS A 269 18.78 -10.94 -2.16
CA CYS A 269 18.47 -12.37 -2.34
C CYS A 269 18.70 -12.83 -3.80
N LYS A 270 18.27 -12.05 -4.80
CA LYS A 270 18.53 -12.36 -6.22
C LYS A 270 20.02 -12.40 -6.55
N ARG A 271 20.84 -11.54 -5.94
CA ARG A 271 22.30 -11.59 -6.07
C ARG A 271 22.91 -12.81 -5.39
N LEU A 272 22.36 -13.24 -4.25
CA LEU A 272 22.78 -14.47 -3.58
C LEU A 272 22.44 -15.72 -4.41
N LEU A 273 21.32 -15.71 -5.15
CA LEU A 273 21.03 -16.76 -6.15
C LEU A 273 22.08 -16.79 -7.27
N ASN A 274 22.48 -15.63 -7.79
CA ASN A 274 23.54 -15.57 -8.78
C ASN A 274 24.89 -16.07 -8.23
N TRP A 275 25.19 -15.82 -6.95
CA TRP A 275 26.36 -16.38 -6.29
C TRP A 275 26.34 -17.92 -6.29
N GLU A 276 25.17 -18.54 -6.08
CA GLU A 276 25.01 -20.01 -6.17
C GLU A 276 25.22 -20.50 -7.60
N ILE A 277 24.65 -19.80 -8.59
CA ILE A 277 24.82 -20.10 -10.03
C ILE A 277 26.32 -20.04 -10.42
N GLU A 278 27.03 -19.01 -9.97
CA GLU A 278 28.47 -18.88 -10.20
C GLU A 278 29.25 -20.05 -9.56
N LEU A 279 28.88 -20.47 -8.35
CA LEU A 279 29.50 -21.59 -7.65
C LEU A 279 29.35 -22.90 -8.43
N ILE A 280 28.17 -23.20 -8.97
CA ILE A 280 27.92 -24.41 -9.77
C ILE A 280 28.50 -24.35 -11.19
N SER A 281 28.72 -23.15 -11.74
CA SER A 281 29.26 -22.96 -13.10
C SER A 281 30.76 -23.25 -13.22
N VAL A 282 31.47 -23.31 -12.08
CA VAL A 282 32.93 -23.53 -12.06
C VAL A 282 33.24 -25.00 -11.85
N THR A 283 33.98 -25.60 -12.79
CA THR A 283 34.53 -26.94 -12.62
C THR A 283 35.77 -26.89 -11.72
N PRO A 284 35.78 -27.55 -10.56
CA PRO A 284 36.93 -27.57 -9.67
C PRO A 284 38.08 -28.43 -10.24
N PRO A 285 39.34 -28.14 -9.88
CA PRO A 285 40.45 -29.07 -10.07
C PRO A 285 40.19 -30.42 -9.36
N SER A 286 40.77 -31.51 -9.88
CA SER A 286 40.57 -32.86 -9.35
C SER A 286 40.89 -33.00 -7.86
N GLN A 287 41.90 -32.26 -7.38
CA GLN A 287 42.32 -32.24 -5.97
C GLN A 287 41.31 -31.55 -5.04
N MET A 288 40.36 -30.77 -5.58
CA MET A 288 39.44 -29.90 -4.84
C MET A 288 37.96 -30.23 -5.14
N ILE A 289 37.68 -31.42 -5.70
CA ILE A 289 36.34 -31.82 -6.17
C ILE A 289 35.28 -31.84 -5.05
N ASN A 290 35.70 -31.97 -3.79
CA ASN A 290 34.81 -31.97 -2.64
C ASN A 290 34.39 -30.57 -2.18
N ILE A 291 35.13 -29.52 -2.55
CA ILE A 291 34.89 -28.15 -2.07
C ILE A 291 33.48 -27.65 -2.44
N PRO A 292 33.03 -27.71 -3.71
CA PRO A 292 31.67 -27.29 -4.06
C PRO A 292 30.59 -28.10 -3.32
N ARG A 293 30.85 -29.38 -3.06
CA ARG A 293 29.90 -30.26 -2.36
C ARG A 293 29.63 -29.79 -0.93
N TYR A 294 30.66 -29.29 -0.23
CA TYR A 294 30.50 -28.77 1.12
C TYR A 294 29.88 -27.37 1.14
N MET A 295 30.12 -26.55 0.12
CA MET A 295 29.51 -25.21 0.00
C MET A 295 28.04 -25.25 -0.44
N LYS A 296 27.57 -26.38 -0.98
CA LYS A 296 26.19 -26.55 -1.42
C LYS A 296 25.20 -26.28 -0.28
N GLY A 297 24.22 -25.42 -0.54
CA GLY A 297 23.13 -25.10 0.40
C GLY A 297 23.43 -23.96 1.38
N TRP A 298 24.58 -23.30 1.27
CA TRP A 298 24.89 -22.11 2.07
C TRP A 298 23.95 -20.94 1.77
N SER A 299 23.71 -20.66 0.49
CA SER A 299 22.75 -19.65 0.05
C SER A 299 21.32 -19.99 0.50
N LYS A 300 20.95 -21.28 0.44
CA LYS A 300 19.65 -21.81 0.90
C LYS A 300 19.41 -21.54 2.37
N SER A 301 20.37 -21.89 3.23
CA SER A 301 20.21 -21.74 4.68
C SER A 301 19.98 -20.28 5.07
N ILE A 302 20.57 -19.34 4.33
CA ILE A 302 20.34 -17.90 4.52
C ILE A 302 18.92 -17.52 4.04
N ILE A 303 18.54 -17.91 2.82
CA ILE A 303 17.23 -17.60 2.23
C ILE A 303 16.08 -18.18 3.09
N ASP A 304 16.21 -19.41 3.57
CA ASP A 304 15.20 -20.08 4.39
C ASP A 304 14.89 -19.29 5.66
N LYS A 305 15.91 -18.69 6.31
CA LYS A 305 15.70 -17.82 7.47
C LYS A 305 14.90 -16.57 7.13
N LEU A 306 15.14 -15.98 5.97
CA LEU A 306 14.38 -14.81 5.50
C LEU A 306 12.91 -15.18 5.20
N ILE A 307 12.66 -16.36 4.64
CA ILE A 307 11.32 -16.88 4.35
C ILE A 307 10.51 -17.12 5.64
N MET A 308 11.17 -17.43 6.76
CA MET A 308 10.49 -17.62 8.04
C MET A 308 10.00 -16.32 8.69
N PHE A 309 10.55 -15.15 8.30
CA PHE A 309 10.25 -13.87 8.94
C PHE A 309 8.75 -13.52 9.00
N PRO A 310 7.96 -13.66 7.92
CA PRO A 310 6.53 -13.35 7.96
C PRO A 310 5.78 -14.15 9.02
N ASN A 311 6.06 -15.45 9.14
CA ASN A 311 5.42 -16.32 10.15
C ASN A 311 5.75 -15.85 11.57
N MET A 312 6.99 -15.44 11.82
CA MET A 312 7.38 -14.87 13.12
C MET A 312 6.57 -13.63 13.48
N VAL A 313 6.27 -12.77 12.48
CA VAL A 313 5.43 -11.59 12.69
C VAL A 313 3.99 -12.01 13.00
N TYR A 314 3.40 -12.88 12.19
CA TYR A 314 1.99 -13.29 12.38
C TYR A 314 1.76 -13.98 13.72
N GLU A 315 2.71 -14.78 14.20
CA GLU A 315 2.61 -15.50 15.47
C GLU A 315 2.81 -14.59 16.69
N ARG A 316 3.76 -13.64 16.63
CA ARG A 316 4.22 -12.89 17.81
C ARG A 316 3.69 -11.47 17.90
N VAL A 317 3.32 -10.87 16.78
CA VAL A 317 2.79 -9.51 16.74
C VAL A 317 1.28 -9.60 16.71
N ASN A 318 0.64 -9.57 17.87
CA ASN A 318 -0.81 -9.45 18.01
C ASN A 318 -1.18 -8.83 19.37
N HIS A 319 -2.43 -8.40 19.49
CA HIS A 319 -2.93 -7.67 20.66
C HIS A 319 -2.89 -8.51 21.96
N GLU A 320 -3.03 -9.85 21.89
CA GLU A 320 -3.00 -10.72 23.08
C GLU A 320 -1.59 -10.82 23.69
N TYR A 321 -0.54 -10.82 22.86
CA TYR A 321 0.84 -10.91 23.34
C TYR A 321 1.43 -9.57 23.79
N ILE A 322 0.93 -8.44 23.25
CA ILE A 322 1.51 -7.11 23.49
C ILE A 322 0.85 -6.40 24.68
N THR A 323 -0.41 -6.68 25.02
CA THR A 323 -1.11 -6.08 26.19
C THR A 323 -0.51 -6.44 27.54
N GLU A 324 0.25 -7.54 27.63
CA GLU A 324 0.94 -7.93 28.86
C GLU A 324 2.22 -7.11 29.14
N ASN A 325 2.46 -6.01 28.43
CA ASN A 325 3.71 -5.23 28.49
C ASN A 325 4.96 -6.08 28.17
N LYS A 326 4.77 -7.20 27.47
CA LYS A 326 5.85 -8.07 27.03
C LYS A 326 6.55 -7.45 25.83
N LYS A 327 7.87 -7.26 25.95
CA LYS A 327 8.71 -6.87 24.83
C LYS A 327 8.72 -8.00 23.80
N VAL A 328 8.27 -7.73 22.58
CA VAL A 328 8.32 -8.69 21.47
C VAL A 328 9.59 -8.47 20.67
N ASP A 329 10.56 -9.38 20.82
CA ASP A 329 11.79 -9.37 20.04
C ASP A 329 11.63 -10.28 18.80
N LEU A 330 11.69 -9.66 17.61
CA LEU A 330 11.73 -10.35 16.32
C LEU A 330 13.19 -10.55 15.91
N ILE A 331 13.79 -11.66 16.32
CA ILE A 331 15.21 -11.95 16.10
C ILE A 331 15.37 -13.03 15.03
N LEU A 332 15.93 -12.65 13.88
CA LEU A 332 16.40 -13.61 12.87
C LEU A 332 17.83 -14.03 13.22
N VAL A 333 18.02 -15.32 13.45
CA VAL A 333 19.34 -15.92 13.71
C VAL A 333 19.72 -16.78 12.50
N PHE A 334 20.86 -16.46 11.90
CA PHE A 334 21.48 -17.29 10.88
C PHE A 334 22.33 -18.36 11.58
N ASP A 335 21.99 -19.63 11.37
CA ASP A 335 22.74 -20.76 11.92
C ASP A 335 24.10 -20.91 11.22
N SER A 336 24.96 -21.78 11.76
CA SER A 336 26.18 -22.20 11.08
C SER A 336 25.87 -22.73 9.68
N LEU A 337 26.68 -22.34 8.69
CA LEU A 337 26.53 -22.81 7.31
C LEU A 337 26.67 -24.34 7.24
N PRO A 338 25.86 -25.03 6.42
CA PRO A 338 25.90 -26.48 6.38
C PRO A 338 27.26 -26.99 5.89
N ASN A 339 27.77 -28.05 6.50
CA ASN A 339 29.08 -28.64 6.22
C ASN A 339 30.28 -27.68 6.37
N SER A 340 30.15 -26.60 7.15
CA SER A 340 31.24 -25.62 7.35
C SER A 340 32.51 -26.25 7.92
N ASP A 341 32.38 -27.23 8.81
CA ASP A 341 33.52 -27.88 9.45
C ASP A 341 34.30 -28.73 8.44
N GLN A 342 33.60 -29.56 7.66
CA GLN A 342 34.20 -30.37 6.60
C GLN A 342 34.81 -29.50 5.50
N PHE A 343 34.17 -28.37 5.17
CA PHE A 343 34.74 -27.38 4.26
C PHE A 343 36.06 -26.82 4.81
N ASN A 344 36.08 -26.39 6.07
CA ASN A 344 37.25 -25.77 6.69
C ASN A 344 38.43 -26.74 6.77
N GLU A 345 38.20 -28.00 7.14
CA GLU A 345 39.22 -29.05 7.18
C GLU A 345 39.82 -29.31 5.80
N GLU A 346 38.97 -29.52 4.79
CA GLU A 346 39.41 -29.82 3.43
C GLU A 346 40.12 -28.62 2.80
N PHE A 347 39.60 -27.41 3.00
CA PHE A 347 40.21 -26.20 2.46
C PHE A 347 41.57 -25.92 3.10
N ALA A 348 41.71 -26.13 4.42
CA ALA A 348 43.00 -26.02 5.10
C ALA A 348 44.02 -27.04 4.58
N ARG A 349 43.60 -28.29 4.36
CA ARG A 349 44.45 -29.35 3.78
C ARG A 349 44.97 -28.95 2.40
N VAL A 350 44.07 -28.49 1.53
CA VAL A 350 44.41 -28.06 0.16
C VAL A 350 45.38 -26.89 0.15
N ILE A 351 45.20 -25.90 1.03
CA ILE A 351 46.11 -24.75 1.15
C ILE A 351 47.49 -25.19 1.66
N ALA A 352 47.55 -26.16 2.57
CA ALA A 352 48.82 -26.69 3.10
C ALA A 352 49.60 -27.51 2.05
N GLU A 353 48.92 -28.23 1.17
CA GLU A 353 49.56 -29.02 0.09
C GLU A 353 50.14 -28.15 -1.05
N MET A 354 49.77 -26.87 -1.12
CA MET A 354 50.20 -25.93 -2.17
C MET A 354 51.27 -24.92 -1.73
N ASN A 355 51.59 -24.86 -0.43
CA ASN A 355 52.73 -24.12 0.13
C ASN A 355 53.91 -25.07 0.33
#